data_AF-A0AAE3KJS0-F1
#
_entry.id   AF-A0AAE3KJS0-F1
#
_cell.length_a   1.000
_cell.length_b   1.000
_cell.length_c   1.000
_cell.angle_alpha   90.00
_cell.angle_beta   90.00
_cell.angle_gamma   90.00
#
_symmetry.space_group_name_H-M   'P 1'
#
loop_
_entity.id
_entity.type
_entity.pdbx_description
1 polymer ?
#
loop_
_entity_poly.entity_id
_entity_poly.type
_entity_poly.pdbx_seq_one_letter_code
_entity_poly.pdbx_strand_id
1 'polypeptide(L)'
;TRTLSGSREDLFATVDSLRRFTGMLADNDTQVRDFNRQLSDVAGFLAGQRDELAGALNQLATALGQVQTFIQDNRDRIKSNVDKLASLTQVLVDQRAALAEILDVAPLALGNLQNSYNAATGTLDVRADLNELNQPPLVAVCNLVQQAELNSLPPLLSDTCRRIEPVLSGLVPLPTPAETLSAIQQGRLPELPLPIAGTLYGTPAQHQQGGGR
;
A
#
# COMPACT_ATOMS: atom_id res chain seq x y z
N THR A 1 -29.18 -55.46 -95.09
CA THR A 1 -28.75 -54.10 -95.53
C THR A 1 -28.54 -53.11 -94.39
N ARG A 2 -28.40 -53.52 -93.12
CA ARG A 2 -28.39 -52.60 -91.96
C ARG A 2 -27.02 -52.45 -91.25
N THR A 3 -25.93 -52.95 -91.83
CA THR A 3 -24.61 -52.99 -91.16
C THR A 3 -23.58 -52.00 -91.74
N LEU A 4 -23.79 -51.53 -92.97
CA LEU A 4 -22.87 -50.64 -93.69
C LEU A 4 -23.28 -49.15 -93.64
N SER A 5 -24.57 -48.85 -93.41
CA SER A 5 -25.04 -47.48 -93.18
C SER A 5 -24.65 -47.00 -91.78
N GLY A 6 -24.99 -47.77 -90.73
CA GLY A 6 -24.71 -47.40 -89.33
C GLY A 6 -23.23 -47.15 -89.03
N SER A 7 -22.33 -47.95 -89.63
CA SER A 7 -20.87 -47.75 -89.49
C SER A 7 -20.37 -46.44 -90.13
N ARG A 8 -21.08 -45.90 -91.11
CA ARG A 8 -20.75 -44.65 -91.80
C ARG A 8 -21.27 -43.45 -91.00
N GLU A 9 -22.48 -43.54 -90.44
CA GLU A 9 -23.02 -42.54 -89.52
C GLU A 9 -22.18 -42.41 -88.23
N ASP A 10 -21.73 -43.53 -87.63
CA ASP A 10 -20.89 -43.52 -86.42
C ASP A 10 -19.49 -42.92 -86.67
N LEU A 11 -18.91 -43.14 -87.85
CA LEU A 11 -17.62 -42.53 -88.22
C LEU A 11 -17.74 -41.01 -88.35
N PHE A 12 -18.80 -40.51 -88.99
CA PHE A 12 -19.04 -39.06 -89.09
C PHE A 12 -19.34 -38.43 -87.74
N ALA A 13 -20.10 -39.10 -86.87
CA ALA A 13 -20.35 -38.65 -85.50
C ALA A 13 -19.06 -38.59 -84.66
N THR A 14 -18.13 -39.54 -84.85
CA THR A 14 -16.84 -39.57 -84.17
C THR A 14 -15.94 -38.42 -84.64
N VAL A 15 -15.88 -38.16 -85.96
CA VAL A 15 -15.11 -37.04 -86.53
C VAL A 15 -15.68 -35.70 -86.08
N ASP A 16 -17.01 -35.55 -85.97
CA ASP A 16 -17.66 -34.34 -85.49
C ASP A 16 -17.42 -34.11 -83.99
N SER A 17 -17.43 -35.19 -83.20
CA SER A 17 -17.11 -35.17 -81.76
C SER A 17 -15.64 -34.79 -81.51
N LEU A 18 -14.71 -35.33 -82.30
CA LEU A 18 -13.31 -34.91 -82.29
C LEU A 18 -13.18 -33.44 -82.67
N ARG A 19 -13.86 -32.97 -83.72
CA ARG A 19 -13.79 -31.57 -84.15
C ARG A 19 -14.30 -30.60 -83.08
N ARG A 20 -15.40 -30.92 -82.40
CA ARG A 20 -15.90 -30.16 -81.24
C ARG A 20 -14.95 -30.20 -80.05
N PHE A 21 -14.35 -31.35 -79.77
CA PHE A 21 -13.38 -31.48 -78.69
C PHE A 21 -12.10 -30.69 -78.97
N THR A 22 -11.52 -30.79 -80.16
CA THR A 22 -10.35 -30.00 -80.56
C THR A 22 -10.68 -28.51 -80.64
N GLY A 23 -11.90 -28.15 -81.03
CA GLY A 23 -12.41 -26.77 -80.98
C GLY A 23 -12.49 -26.24 -79.54
N MET A 24 -13.09 -27.00 -78.61
CA MET A 24 -13.08 -26.63 -77.19
C MET A 24 -11.67 -26.56 -76.60
N LEU A 25 -10.76 -27.45 -77.01
CA LEU A 25 -9.38 -27.42 -76.55
C LEU A 25 -8.63 -26.20 -77.09
N ALA A 26 -8.87 -25.82 -78.35
CA ALA A 26 -8.33 -24.61 -78.95
C ALA A 26 -8.94 -23.33 -78.33
N ASP A 27 -10.24 -23.35 -78.00
CA ASP A 27 -10.93 -22.24 -77.34
C ASP A 27 -10.43 -22.03 -75.91
N ASN A 28 -10.09 -23.12 -75.20
CA ASN A 28 -9.54 -23.05 -73.84
C ASN A 28 -8.01 -22.88 -73.78
N ASP A 29 -7.29 -23.04 -74.90
CA ASP A 29 -5.83 -22.86 -74.95
C ASP A 29 -5.41 -21.44 -74.50
N THR A 30 -6.20 -20.43 -74.89
CA THR A 30 -5.97 -19.04 -74.45
C THR A 30 -6.09 -18.92 -72.93
N GLN A 31 -7.07 -19.61 -72.33
CA GLN A 31 -7.33 -19.59 -70.89
C GLN A 31 -6.23 -20.31 -70.10
N VAL A 32 -5.70 -21.42 -70.63
CA VAL A 32 -4.53 -22.12 -70.07
C VAL A 32 -3.27 -21.23 -70.15
N ARG A 33 -3.05 -20.54 -71.27
CA ARG A 33 -1.91 -19.62 -71.42
C ARG A 33 -2.02 -18.38 -70.51
N ASP A 34 -3.23 -17.86 -70.32
CA ASP A 34 -3.49 -16.75 -69.41
C ASP A 34 -3.26 -17.15 -67.95
N PHE A 35 -3.73 -18.33 -67.55
CA PHE A 35 -3.47 -18.88 -66.22
C PHE A 35 -1.98 -19.10 -65.96
N ASN A 36 -1.25 -19.66 -66.95
CA ASN A 36 0.21 -19.84 -66.84
C ASN A 36 0.95 -18.51 -66.73
N ARG A 37 0.52 -17.48 -67.45
CA ARG A 37 1.07 -16.13 -67.32
C ARG A 37 0.81 -15.54 -65.94
N GLN A 38 -0.43 -15.64 -65.43
CA GLN A 38 -0.76 -15.17 -64.08
C GLN A 38 0.05 -15.90 -62.99
N LEU A 39 0.22 -17.22 -63.10
CA LEU A 39 1.09 -18.00 -62.20
C LEU A 39 2.54 -17.54 -62.27
N SER A 40 3.06 -17.30 -63.48
CA SER A 40 4.43 -16.80 -63.67
C SER A 40 4.61 -15.40 -63.11
N ASP A 41 3.62 -14.51 -63.28
CA ASP A 41 3.67 -13.15 -62.74
C ASP A 41 3.62 -13.15 -61.21
N VAL A 42 2.75 -13.97 -60.61
CA VAL A 42 2.70 -14.13 -59.15
C VAL A 42 3.98 -14.75 -58.61
N ALA A 43 4.50 -15.80 -59.27
CA ALA A 43 5.77 -16.41 -58.90
C ALA A 43 6.94 -15.43 -59.03
N GLY A 44 6.95 -14.60 -60.08
CA GLY A 44 7.93 -13.55 -60.30
C GLY A 44 7.83 -12.43 -59.26
N PHE A 45 6.63 -12.00 -58.90
CA PHE A 45 6.37 -11.00 -57.87
C PHE A 45 6.83 -11.50 -56.48
N LEU A 46 6.44 -12.73 -56.10
CA LEU A 46 6.89 -13.34 -54.84
C LEU A 46 8.41 -13.53 -54.81
N ALA A 47 9.01 -13.95 -55.93
CA ALA A 47 10.46 -14.07 -56.06
C ALA A 47 11.17 -12.70 -56.03
N GLY A 48 10.52 -11.64 -56.50
CA GLY A 48 11.01 -10.26 -56.41
C GLY A 48 10.95 -9.69 -55.00
N GLN A 49 9.94 -10.07 -54.21
CA GLN A 49 9.76 -9.60 -52.83
C GLN A 49 10.48 -10.44 -51.77
N ARG A 50 11.11 -11.56 -52.16
CA ARG A 50 11.79 -12.46 -51.21
C ARG A 50 12.85 -11.74 -50.37
N ASP A 51 13.56 -10.78 -50.99
CA ASP A 51 14.65 -10.05 -50.34
C ASP A 51 14.08 -8.98 -49.38
N GLU A 52 12.94 -8.38 -49.72
CA GLU A 52 12.21 -7.45 -48.84
C GLU A 52 11.62 -8.17 -47.62
N LEU A 53 11.02 -9.35 -47.82
CA LEU A 53 10.52 -10.19 -46.72
C LEU A 53 11.66 -10.68 -45.83
N ALA A 54 12.77 -11.14 -46.42
CA ALA A 54 13.97 -11.51 -45.67
C ALA A 54 14.52 -10.31 -44.89
N GLY A 55 14.51 -9.11 -45.47
CA GLY A 55 14.87 -7.86 -44.80
C GLY A 55 13.99 -7.57 -43.58
N ALA A 56 12.66 -7.64 -43.75
CA ALA A 56 11.70 -7.40 -42.67
C ALA A 56 11.84 -8.42 -41.52
N LEU A 57 12.03 -9.70 -41.84
CA LEU A 57 12.24 -10.75 -40.84
C LEU A 57 13.56 -10.55 -40.08
N ASN A 58 14.63 -10.15 -40.76
CA ASN A 58 15.92 -9.83 -40.11
C ASN A 58 15.80 -8.60 -39.19
N GLN A 59 15.07 -7.57 -39.61
CA GLN A 59 14.80 -6.40 -38.77
C GLN A 59 13.99 -6.78 -37.53
N LEU A 60 12.95 -7.62 -37.68
CA LEU A 60 12.18 -8.14 -36.55
C LEU A 60 13.06 -8.96 -35.60
N ALA A 61 13.89 -9.87 -36.13
CA ALA A 61 14.82 -10.66 -35.31
C ALA A 61 15.80 -9.76 -34.53
N THR A 62 16.28 -8.69 -35.16
CA THR A 62 17.14 -7.68 -34.53
C THR A 62 16.41 -6.95 -33.40
N ALA A 63 15.19 -6.47 -33.65
CA ALA A 63 14.37 -5.77 -32.65
C ALA A 63 14.04 -6.67 -31.46
N LEU A 64 13.66 -7.93 -31.70
CA LEU A 64 13.41 -8.90 -30.64
C LEU A 64 14.69 -9.20 -29.84
N GLY A 65 15.84 -9.30 -30.50
CA GLY A 65 17.14 -9.43 -29.84
C GLY A 65 17.47 -8.24 -28.95
N GLN A 66 17.19 -7.01 -29.40
CA GLN A 66 17.37 -5.80 -28.59
C GLN A 66 16.45 -5.79 -27.36
N VAL A 67 15.19 -6.20 -27.50
CA VAL A 67 14.25 -6.33 -26.37
C VAL A 67 14.74 -7.40 -25.38
N GLN A 68 15.21 -8.54 -25.88
CA GLN A 68 15.78 -9.60 -25.05
C GLN A 68 16.97 -9.09 -24.25
N THR A 69 17.92 -8.40 -24.89
CA THR A 69 19.08 -7.81 -24.21
C THR A 69 18.66 -6.76 -23.18
N PHE A 70 17.74 -5.86 -23.54
CA PHE A 70 17.21 -4.87 -22.60
C PHE A 70 16.60 -5.53 -21.35
N ILE A 71 15.81 -6.58 -21.52
CA ILE A 71 15.24 -7.33 -20.40
C ILE A 71 16.35 -8.02 -19.59
N GLN A 72 17.32 -8.66 -20.24
CA GLN A 72 18.43 -9.32 -19.54
C GLN A 72 19.28 -8.34 -18.74
N ASP A 73 19.54 -7.15 -19.26
CA ASP A 73 20.34 -6.13 -18.60
C ASP A 73 19.59 -5.46 -17.44
N ASN A 74 18.25 -5.43 -17.50
CA ASN A 74 17.41 -4.70 -16.54
C ASN A 74 16.53 -5.59 -15.65
N ARG A 75 16.54 -6.92 -15.81
CA ARG A 75 15.68 -7.87 -15.09
C ARG A 75 15.69 -7.66 -13.58
N ASP A 76 16.85 -7.41 -12.98
CA ASP A 76 16.99 -7.30 -11.53
C ASP A 76 16.41 -5.96 -11.04
N ARG A 77 16.56 -4.89 -11.83
CA ARG A 77 15.93 -3.59 -11.56
C ARG A 77 14.42 -3.67 -11.72
N ILE A 78 13.93 -4.32 -12.78
CA ILE A 78 12.50 -4.55 -13.02
C ILE A 78 11.91 -5.36 -11.86
N LYS A 79 12.55 -6.47 -11.48
CA LYS A 79 12.15 -7.29 -10.35
C LYS A 79 12.10 -6.48 -9.05
N SER A 80 13.18 -5.76 -8.72
CA SER A 80 13.22 -4.91 -7.53
C SER A 80 12.07 -3.90 -7.51
N ASN A 81 11.76 -3.27 -8.63
CA ASN A 81 10.65 -2.30 -8.69
C ASN A 81 9.30 -2.98 -8.49
N VAL A 82 9.07 -4.14 -9.10
CA VAL A 82 7.83 -4.90 -8.91
C VAL A 82 7.70 -5.37 -7.47
N ASP A 83 8.77 -5.90 -6.86
CA ASP A 83 8.77 -6.35 -5.47
C ASP A 83 8.50 -5.18 -4.50
N LYS A 84 9.11 -4.00 -4.74
CA LYS A 84 8.86 -2.78 -3.95
C LYS A 84 7.42 -2.30 -4.09
N LEU A 85 6.89 -2.27 -5.30
CA LEU A 85 5.50 -1.88 -5.54
C LEU A 85 4.54 -2.84 -4.82
N ALA A 86 4.76 -4.14 -4.94
CA ALA A 86 3.98 -5.15 -4.24
C ALA A 86 4.04 -4.99 -2.72
N SER A 87 5.22 -4.70 -2.17
CA SER A 87 5.38 -4.43 -0.73
C SER A 87 4.61 -3.18 -0.29
N LEU A 88 4.67 -2.09 -1.06
CA LEU A 88 3.95 -0.86 -0.74
C LEU A 88 2.44 -1.05 -0.82
N THR A 89 1.92 -1.70 -1.86
CA THR A 89 0.49 -2.01 -1.94
C THR A 89 0.05 -2.97 -0.85
N GLN A 90 0.90 -3.93 -0.45
CA GLN A 90 0.59 -4.80 0.68
C GLN A 90 0.45 -4.00 1.99
N VAL A 91 1.36 -3.07 2.27
CA VAL A 91 1.23 -2.17 3.44
C VAL A 91 -0.09 -1.38 3.39
N LEU A 92 -0.48 -0.86 2.23
CA LEU A 92 -1.76 -0.14 2.11
C LEU A 92 -2.97 -1.06 2.35
N VAL A 93 -2.91 -2.31 1.89
CA VAL A 93 -3.96 -3.30 2.14
C VAL A 93 -4.02 -3.68 3.61
N ASP A 94 -2.87 -3.89 4.25
CA ASP A 94 -2.76 -4.25 5.66
C ASP A 94 -3.27 -3.10 6.56
N GLN A 95 -2.97 -1.85 6.21
CA GLN A 95 -3.39 -0.66 6.94
C GLN A 95 -4.74 -0.08 6.49
N ARG A 96 -5.48 -0.75 5.59
CA ARG A 96 -6.77 -0.23 5.09
C ARG A 96 -7.77 0.07 6.20
N ALA A 97 -7.78 -0.76 7.25
CA ALA A 97 -8.69 -0.58 8.38
C ALA A 97 -8.30 0.64 9.22
N ALA A 98 -6.99 0.85 9.44
CA ALA A 98 -6.49 2.04 10.12
C ALA A 98 -6.74 3.31 9.30
N LEU A 99 -6.60 3.25 7.97
CA LEU A 99 -6.95 4.38 7.10
C LEU A 99 -8.45 4.67 7.13
N ALA A 100 -9.29 3.63 7.11
CA ALA A 100 -10.73 3.79 7.24
C ALA A 100 -11.11 4.42 8.59
N GLU A 101 -10.52 3.95 9.68
CA GLU A 101 -10.70 4.53 11.02
C GLU A 101 -10.32 6.01 11.03
N ILE A 102 -9.15 6.36 10.51
CA ILE A 102 -8.71 7.76 10.44
C ILE A 102 -9.71 8.60 9.64
N LEU A 103 -10.17 8.11 8.49
CA LEU A 103 -11.12 8.84 7.65
C LEU A 103 -12.51 8.97 8.30
N ASP A 104 -12.90 8.02 9.13
CA ASP A 104 -14.16 8.05 9.88
C ASP A 104 -14.08 9.03 11.08
N VAL A 105 -12.98 9.00 11.84
CA VAL A 105 -12.82 9.84 13.03
C VAL A 105 -12.28 11.24 12.76
N ALA A 106 -11.60 11.47 11.62
CA ALA A 106 -10.98 12.76 11.31
C ALA A 106 -11.97 13.93 11.28
N PRO A 107 -13.18 13.83 10.68
CA PRO A 107 -14.14 14.92 10.70
C PRO A 107 -14.59 15.29 12.11
N LEU A 108 -14.82 14.29 12.96
CA LEU A 108 -15.18 14.50 14.36
C LEU A 108 -14.02 15.15 15.14
N ALA A 109 -12.80 14.65 14.96
CA ALA A 109 -11.61 15.21 15.60
C ALA A 109 -11.38 16.68 15.20
N LEU A 110 -11.49 16.99 13.91
CA LEU A 110 -11.36 18.35 13.39
C LEU A 110 -12.51 19.26 13.88
N GLY A 111 -13.73 18.75 13.94
CA GLY A 111 -14.87 19.46 14.50
C GLY A 111 -14.67 19.79 15.99
N ASN A 112 -14.20 18.82 16.78
CA ASN A 112 -13.89 19.02 18.19
C ASN A 112 -12.74 20.02 18.37
N LEU A 113 -11.70 19.95 17.54
CA LEU A 113 -10.59 20.91 17.57
C LEU A 113 -11.08 22.33 17.27
N GLN A 114 -11.90 22.51 16.23
CA GLN A 114 -12.48 23.79 15.87
C GLN A 114 -13.36 24.35 16.99
N ASN A 115 -14.19 23.52 17.61
CA ASN A 115 -15.05 23.92 18.73
C ASN A 115 -14.27 24.25 20.00
N SER A 116 -13.11 23.64 20.18
CA SER A 116 -12.23 23.91 21.32
C SER A 116 -11.38 25.16 21.10
N TYR A 117 -11.28 25.69 19.87
CA TYR A 117 -10.46 26.86 19.59
C TYR A 117 -11.13 28.16 20.03
N ASN A 118 -10.48 28.88 20.95
CA ASN A 118 -10.89 30.20 21.40
C ASN A 118 -10.09 31.29 20.64
N ALA A 119 -10.73 31.92 19.67
CA ALA A 119 -10.09 32.92 18.81
C ALA A 119 -9.71 34.22 19.54
N ALA A 120 -10.38 34.55 20.65
CA ALA A 120 -10.10 35.78 21.41
C ALA A 120 -8.83 35.68 22.24
N THR A 121 -8.53 34.49 22.77
CA THR A 121 -7.35 34.20 23.60
C THR A 121 -6.24 33.46 22.85
N GLY A 122 -6.54 32.92 21.66
CA GLY A 122 -5.61 32.06 20.91
C GLY A 122 -5.33 30.72 21.59
N THR A 123 -6.26 30.23 22.42
CA THR A 123 -6.10 29.00 23.22
C THR A 123 -7.00 27.86 22.72
N LEU A 124 -6.68 26.63 23.16
CA LEU A 124 -7.60 25.50 23.08
C LEU A 124 -8.27 25.32 24.44
N ASP A 125 -9.58 25.53 24.47
CA ASP A 125 -10.41 25.40 25.65
C ASP A 125 -10.72 23.91 25.86
N VAL A 126 -9.92 23.28 26.72
CA VAL A 126 -10.10 21.90 27.13
C VAL A 126 -10.71 21.84 28.51
N ARG A 127 -11.69 20.95 28.70
CA ARG A 127 -12.21 20.62 30.03
C ARG A 127 -11.33 19.55 30.63
N ALA A 128 -10.24 19.96 31.27
CA ALA A 128 -9.45 19.07 32.09
C ALA A 128 -10.20 18.81 33.40
N ASP A 129 -10.45 17.53 33.70
CA ASP A 129 -10.64 17.12 35.09
C ASP A 129 -9.23 17.06 35.72
N LEU A 130 -9.04 17.83 36.78
CA LEU A 130 -7.76 17.96 37.50
C LEU A 130 -7.92 17.50 38.95
N ASN A 131 -8.93 16.68 39.25
CA ASN A 131 -9.16 16.15 40.58
C ASN A 131 -7.95 15.31 41.09
N GLU A 132 -7.12 14.81 40.19
CA GLU A 132 -5.85 14.13 40.43
C GLU A 132 -4.80 15.06 41.07
N LEU A 133 -4.91 16.38 40.89
CA LEU A 133 -4.06 17.36 41.57
C LEU A 133 -4.42 17.54 43.06
N ASN A 134 -5.58 17.02 43.48
CA ASN A 134 -5.98 17.00 44.89
C ASN A 134 -5.40 15.79 45.65
N GLN A 135 -4.57 14.98 44.99
CA GLN A 135 -3.84 13.88 45.61
C GLN A 135 -2.36 14.26 45.80
N PRO A 136 -1.68 13.72 46.82
CA PRO A 136 -0.25 13.91 46.97
C PRO A 136 0.48 13.55 45.67
N PRO A 137 1.48 14.32 45.20
CA PRO A 137 2.12 14.11 43.90
C PRO A 137 2.63 12.67 43.68
N LEU A 138 3.09 12.02 44.74
CA LEU A 138 3.51 10.62 44.68
C LEU A 138 2.34 9.66 44.43
N VAL A 139 1.17 9.92 45.02
CA VAL A 139 -0.07 9.16 44.80
C VAL A 139 -0.57 9.37 43.37
N ALA A 140 -0.54 10.60 42.85
CA ALA A 140 -0.89 10.89 41.47
C ALA A 140 0.00 10.12 40.47
N VAL A 141 1.32 10.08 40.72
CA VAL A 141 2.27 9.26 39.92
C VAL A 141 1.93 7.78 40.05
N CYS A 142 1.62 7.29 41.25
CA CYS A 142 1.24 5.90 41.45
C CYS A 142 -0.07 5.50 40.78
N ASN A 143 -1.03 6.41 40.66
CA ASN A 143 -2.27 6.19 39.92
C ASN A 143 -2.03 6.19 38.41
N LEU A 144 -1.16 7.08 37.92
CA LEU A 144 -0.72 7.08 36.53
C LEU A 144 -0.03 5.76 36.17
N VAL A 145 0.90 5.28 37.01
CA VAL A 145 1.61 4.01 36.82
C VAL A 145 0.66 2.81 36.82
N GLN A 146 -0.44 2.87 37.59
CA GLN A 146 -1.45 1.81 37.63
C GLN A 146 -2.41 1.82 36.43
N GLN A 147 -2.73 3.00 35.90
CA GLN A 147 -3.59 3.14 34.71
C GLN A 147 -2.84 2.86 33.41
N ALA A 148 -1.52 3.02 33.42
CA ALA A 148 -0.72 2.80 32.24
C ALA A 148 -0.52 1.28 32.05
N GLU A 149 -1.15 0.70 31.02
CA GLU A 149 -0.92 -0.68 30.55
C GLU A 149 0.48 -0.83 29.90
N LEU A 150 1.51 -0.24 30.50
CA LEU A 150 2.88 -0.47 30.08
C LEU A 150 3.26 -1.89 30.49
N ASN A 151 3.22 -2.80 29.51
CA ASN A 151 3.73 -4.18 29.56
C ASN A 151 5.22 -4.29 29.99
N SER A 152 5.87 -3.19 30.39
CA SER A 152 7.28 -3.06 30.75
C SER A 152 7.53 -2.49 32.15
N LEU A 153 6.49 -2.25 32.96
CA LEU A 153 6.70 -1.77 34.33
C LEU A 153 7.19 -2.91 35.26
N PRO A 154 8.27 -2.69 36.04
CA PRO A 154 8.70 -3.66 37.04
C PRO A 154 7.58 -3.88 38.08
N PRO A 155 7.22 -5.13 38.42
CA PRO A 155 6.21 -5.43 39.44
C PRO A 155 6.49 -4.75 40.79
N LEU A 156 7.78 -4.53 41.08
CA LEU A 156 8.26 -3.79 42.24
C LEU A 156 7.66 -2.38 42.34
N LEU A 157 7.54 -1.65 41.22
CA LEU A 157 6.99 -0.29 41.21
C LEU A 157 5.49 -0.30 41.52
N SER A 158 4.73 -1.19 40.88
CA SER A 158 3.29 -1.30 41.13
C SER A 158 2.99 -1.73 42.57
N ASP A 159 3.77 -2.66 43.13
CA ASP A 159 3.58 -3.12 44.50
C ASP A 159 3.99 -2.08 45.54
N THR A 160 5.04 -1.31 45.25
CA THR A 160 5.47 -0.20 46.12
C THR A 160 4.41 0.91 46.14
N CYS A 161 3.84 1.24 44.98
CA CYS A 161 2.77 2.23 44.88
C CYS A 161 1.52 1.86 45.70
N ARG A 162 1.06 0.60 45.62
CA ARG A 162 -0.08 0.11 46.43
C ARG A 162 0.17 0.16 47.94
N ARG A 163 1.42 -0.03 48.38
CA ARG A 163 1.77 -0.03 49.81
C ARG A 163 1.86 1.37 50.40
N ILE A 164 2.26 2.36 49.60
CA ILE A 164 2.50 3.73 50.06
C ILE A 164 1.23 4.58 50.02
N GLU A 165 0.29 4.29 49.11
CA GLU A 165 -0.98 5.02 48.97
C GLU A 165 -1.73 5.28 50.28
N PRO A 166 -2.03 4.29 51.15
CA PRO A 166 -2.77 4.55 52.39
C PRO A 166 -1.98 5.35 53.42
N VAL A 167 -0.64 5.41 53.30
CA VAL A 167 0.22 6.20 54.19
C VAL A 167 0.18 7.67 53.78
N LEU A 168 0.10 7.98 52.49
CA LEU A 168 0.13 9.36 51.99
C LEU A 168 -1.25 10.01 51.90
N SER A 169 -2.29 9.21 51.69
CA SER A 169 -3.68 9.67 51.62
C SER A 169 -4.12 10.28 52.96
N GLY A 170 -4.12 11.61 53.04
CA GLY A 170 -4.60 12.38 54.20
C GLY A 170 -3.51 13.05 55.05
N LEU A 171 -2.22 12.85 54.76
CA LEU A 171 -1.12 13.48 55.52
C LEU A 171 -0.70 14.86 55.00
N VAL A 172 -1.14 15.24 53.80
CA VAL A 172 -0.78 16.50 53.15
C VAL A 172 -2.07 17.24 52.80
N PRO A 173 -2.43 18.30 53.53
CA PRO A 173 -3.53 19.17 53.13
C PRO A 173 -3.13 19.89 51.85
N LEU A 174 -3.75 19.51 50.74
CA LEU A 174 -3.55 20.12 49.44
C LEU A 174 -4.64 21.18 49.21
N PRO A 175 -4.31 22.32 48.59
CA PRO A 175 -5.33 23.23 48.09
C PRO A 175 -6.17 22.49 47.03
N THR A 176 -7.45 22.80 46.99
CA THR A 176 -8.32 22.26 45.94
C THR A 176 -7.84 22.73 44.56
N PRO A 177 -8.15 22.00 43.47
CA PRO A 177 -7.83 22.43 42.12
C PRO A 177 -8.38 23.84 41.79
N ALA A 178 -9.55 24.19 42.34
CA ALA A 178 -10.17 25.52 42.17
C ALA A 178 -9.37 26.64 42.85
N GLU A 179 -8.86 26.42 44.07
CA GLU A 179 -8.02 27.39 44.79
C GLU A 179 -6.67 27.58 44.07
N THR A 180 -6.10 26.49 43.58
CA THR A 180 -4.83 26.48 42.85
C THR A 180 -4.95 27.24 41.53
N LEU A 181 -6.02 26.99 40.77
CA LEU A 181 -6.30 27.69 39.51
C LEU A 181 -6.55 29.20 39.75
N SER A 182 -7.28 29.54 40.81
CA SER A 182 -7.53 30.94 41.17
C SER A 182 -6.24 31.68 41.55
N ALA A 183 -5.32 31.04 42.28
CA ALA A 183 -4.02 31.62 42.62
C ALA A 183 -3.18 31.89 41.35
N ILE A 184 -3.14 30.93 40.42
CA ILE A 184 -2.41 31.07 39.14
C ILE A 184 -3.01 32.18 38.27
N GLN A 185 -4.34 32.27 38.18
CA GLN A 185 -5.03 33.35 37.45
C GLN A 185 -4.73 34.74 38.05
N GLN A 186 -4.43 34.81 39.35
CA GLN A 186 -4.03 36.03 40.05
C GLN A 186 -2.50 36.27 40.02
N GLY A 187 -1.74 35.49 39.26
CA GLY A 187 -0.28 35.60 39.15
C GLY A 187 0.49 35.18 40.40
N ARG A 188 -0.14 34.42 41.31
CA ARG A 188 0.50 33.86 42.51
C ARG A 188 0.93 32.43 42.25
N LEU A 189 2.15 32.08 42.68
CA LEU A 189 2.61 30.70 42.65
C LEU A 189 1.83 29.89 43.70
N PRO A 190 1.34 28.69 43.37
CA PRO A 190 0.73 27.82 44.36
C PRO A 190 1.78 27.40 45.39
N GLU A 191 1.41 27.44 46.67
CA GLU A 191 2.26 26.97 47.77
C GLU A 191 2.50 25.47 47.57
N LEU A 192 3.75 25.08 47.26
CA LEU A 192 4.08 23.68 47.09
C LEU A 192 3.99 22.98 48.46
N PRO A 193 3.25 21.86 48.54
CA PRO A 193 3.23 21.03 49.74
C PRO A 193 4.60 20.39 49.93
N LEU A 194 5.50 21.07 50.64
CA LEU A 194 6.78 20.47 51.01
C LEU A 194 6.50 19.40 52.07
N PRO A 195 6.96 18.15 51.88
CA PRO A 195 6.88 17.16 52.94
C PRO A 195 7.63 17.69 54.17
N ILE A 196 6.99 17.63 55.33
CA ILE A 196 7.62 17.98 56.60
C ILE A 196 8.84 17.06 56.75
N ALA A 197 10.05 17.63 56.65
CA ALA A 197 11.29 16.86 56.55
C ALA A 197 11.52 15.88 57.71
N GLY A 198 10.78 16.02 58.82
CA GLY A 198 10.92 15.18 60.02
C GLY A 198 10.13 13.87 60.04
N THR A 199 9.17 13.62 59.13
CA THR A 199 8.35 12.39 59.14
C THR A 199 8.73 11.37 58.07
N LEU A 200 9.41 11.79 56.99
CA LEU A 200 9.86 10.88 55.91
C LEU A 200 11.35 10.50 56.00
N TYR A 201 12.17 11.35 56.60
CA TYR A 201 13.57 11.05 56.93
C TYR A 201 13.65 10.93 58.44
N GLY A 202 13.94 9.72 58.93
CA GLY A 202 13.93 9.39 60.36
C GLY A 202 14.65 10.44 61.22
N THR A 203 14.11 10.65 62.43
CA THR A 203 14.66 11.54 63.45
C THR A 203 16.15 11.24 63.64
N PRO A 204 17.06 12.23 63.58
CA PRO A 204 18.47 11.98 63.87
C PRO A 204 18.59 11.52 65.33
N ALA A 205 19.23 10.37 65.54
CA ALA A 205 19.45 9.80 66.87
C ALA A 205 20.18 10.82 67.76
N GLN A 206 19.60 11.14 68.91
CA GLN A 206 20.27 11.92 69.95
C GLN A 206 21.42 11.08 70.52
N HIS A 207 22.66 11.51 70.27
CA HIS A 207 23.82 10.97 70.97
C HIS A 207 23.72 11.31 72.46
N GLN A 208 23.44 10.29 73.26
CA GLN A 208 23.47 10.34 74.71
C GLN A 208 24.94 10.45 75.16
N GLN A 209 25.37 11.66 75.53
CA GLN A 209 26.65 11.89 76.20
C GLN A 209 26.57 11.28 77.61
N GLY A 210 27.29 10.18 77.81
CA GLY A 210 27.54 9.60 79.12
C GLY A 210 28.32 10.59 79.99
N GLY A 211 27.71 11.02 81.09
CA GLY A 211 28.34 11.81 82.13
C GLY A 211 29.37 10.98 82.90
N GLY A 212 30.61 11.46 82.91
CA GLY A 212 31.65 10.98 83.83
C GLY A 212 31.86 11.99 84.95
N ARG A 213 31.49 11.60 86.17
CA ARG A 213 32.33 11.52 87.39
C ARG A 213 31.43 11.36 88.62
#